data_AF-A0A969WQV5-F1
#
_entry.id   AF-A0A969WQV5-F1
#
_cell.length_a   1.000
_cell.length_b   1.000
_cell.length_c   1.000
_cell.angle_alpha   90.00
_cell.angle_beta   90.00
_cell.angle_gamma   90.00
#
_symmetry.space_group_name_H-M   'P 1'
#
loop_
_entity.id
_entity.type
_entity.pdbx_description
1 polymer ?
#
loop_
_entity_poly.entity_id
_entity_poly.type
_entity_poly.pdbx_seq_one_letter_code
_entity_poly.pdbx_strand_id
1 'polypeptide(L)'
;IGYGVIATPSLVNPIAKTSFGSDKFVKDIADKKVAVINYDKNQYNLKNTEAKKDEIKDLKTYIEEANENDRIDFTGMNLKSYASPEGTVDRNTAVSGGRSKTAENFVAKEFRKIEDFKADGFVKPEITVEDWEGFKQAVEESSLPEKDMVLRVVQMHSDPDVREQEIRNMTKTFETLEQEIHPKLRRSELIVNVMLIGNTDEEIKELYANDFDKLTQEEILYLGTLCENNEKKLEVYTKYTDKYTDDWRGFNNLGVVQYELNNIPAAKTALEKAKSIDANATVFNNLGNVALIEGDVDQAKEYYQSATGVNEASYGQGIISVQKGQYKEAGDYFGADCSFNNALALLLAKDYDGAIEKASCGEDKDAPMNYYLKAIANARKDNRDETLNNLRTAVAKDQALKGRAKTDMEFHKYFEDATFKEIVN
;
A
#
# COMPACT_ATOMS: atom_id res chain seq x y z
N ILE A 1 52.49 -2.21 -32.83
CA ILE A 1 51.10 -2.71 -32.87
C ILE A 1 50.45 -2.20 -31.60
N GLY A 2 49.50 -1.25 -31.71
CA GLY A 2 48.80 -0.75 -30.54
C GLY A 2 47.99 -1.90 -29.93
N TYR A 3 48.26 -2.22 -28.67
CA TYR A 3 47.46 -3.18 -27.90
C TYR A 3 46.04 -2.63 -27.83
N GLY A 4 45.03 -3.44 -28.15
CA GLY A 4 43.63 -3.04 -28.06
C GLY A 4 43.23 -2.61 -26.64
N VAL A 5 42.14 -1.88 -26.51
CA VAL A 5 41.64 -1.40 -25.22
C VAL A 5 40.58 -2.37 -24.70
N ILE A 6 40.70 -2.77 -23.43
CA ILE A 6 39.62 -3.48 -22.71
C ILE A 6 38.51 -2.48 -22.41
N ALA A 7 37.37 -2.62 -23.10
CA ALA A 7 36.22 -1.73 -22.97
C ALA A 7 35.09 -2.33 -22.11
N THR A 8 35.32 -3.45 -21.42
CA THR A 8 34.30 -4.14 -20.60
C THR A 8 33.56 -3.20 -19.61
N PRO A 9 34.20 -2.21 -18.94
CA PRO A 9 33.48 -1.25 -18.11
C PRO A 9 32.41 -0.43 -18.85
N SER A 10 32.57 -0.19 -20.15
CA SER A 10 31.59 0.58 -20.94
C SER A 10 30.35 -0.25 -21.34
N LEU A 11 30.26 -1.50 -20.90
CA LEU A 11 29.07 -2.33 -21.11
C LEU A 11 27.93 -2.00 -20.15
N VAL A 12 28.17 -1.19 -19.12
CA VAL A 12 27.14 -0.80 -18.17
C VAL A 12 25.93 -0.18 -18.88
N ASN A 13 24.75 -0.71 -18.59
CA ASN A 13 23.50 -0.19 -19.13
C ASN A 13 23.02 0.99 -18.26
N PRO A 14 22.83 2.20 -18.82
CA PRO A 14 22.38 3.37 -18.04
C PRO A 14 20.90 3.33 -17.64
N ILE A 15 20.13 2.33 -18.10
CA ILE A 15 18.71 2.18 -17.75
C ILE A 15 18.60 1.73 -16.29
N ALA A 16 18.05 2.60 -15.45
CA ALA A 16 17.78 2.35 -14.03
C ALA A 16 16.32 1.91 -13.81
N LYS A 17 15.98 1.49 -12.58
CA LYS A 17 14.65 0.97 -12.23
C LYS A 17 13.70 2.11 -11.87
N THR A 18 12.51 2.09 -12.44
CA THR A 18 11.45 3.08 -12.19
C THR A 18 10.60 2.69 -10.99
N SER A 19 9.92 3.66 -10.38
CA SER A 19 9.01 3.45 -9.24
C SER A 19 7.68 4.13 -9.51
N PHE A 20 6.58 3.35 -9.52
CA PHE A 20 5.23 3.89 -9.67
C PHE A 20 4.71 4.42 -8.32
N GLY A 21 3.93 5.51 -8.38
CA GLY A 21 3.09 5.92 -7.27
C GLY A 21 1.90 4.97 -7.17
N SER A 22 1.81 4.24 -6.07
CA SER A 22 0.77 3.24 -5.84
C SER A 22 -0.62 3.87 -5.68
N ASP A 23 -1.63 3.15 -6.16
CA ASP A 23 -3.01 3.38 -5.75
C ASP A 23 -3.23 2.93 -4.30
N LYS A 24 -4.39 3.30 -3.77
CA LYS A 24 -4.95 2.86 -2.50
C LYS A 24 -6.30 2.18 -2.72
N PHE A 25 -6.49 1.57 -3.89
CA PHE A 25 -7.75 0.94 -4.25
C PHE A 25 -7.99 -0.25 -3.34
N VAL A 26 -9.13 -0.21 -2.66
CA VAL A 26 -9.67 -1.33 -1.91
C VAL A 26 -11.06 -1.56 -2.48
N LYS A 27 -11.25 -2.71 -3.11
CA LYS A 27 -12.49 -3.01 -3.82
C LYS A 27 -13.71 -2.94 -2.90
N ASP A 28 -13.66 -3.66 -1.78
CA ASP A 28 -14.78 -3.73 -0.85
C ASP A 28 -14.43 -3.00 0.46
N ILE A 29 -15.24 -2.03 0.86
CA ILE A 29 -14.96 -1.16 2.02
C ILE A 29 -15.97 -1.44 3.13
N ALA A 30 -15.48 -1.82 4.30
CA ALA A 30 -16.32 -2.00 5.47
C ALA A 30 -16.81 -0.64 6.00
N ASP A 31 -18.11 -0.52 6.22
CA ASP A 31 -18.73 0.67 6.80
C ASP A 31 -19.77 0.30 7.87
N LYS A 32 -20.19 1.26 8.68
CA LYS A 32 -21.20 1.06 9.71
C LYS A 32 -22.04 2.31 9.97
N LYS A 33 -23.31 2.08 10.31
CA LYS A 33 -24.20 3.12 10.84
C LYS A 33 -24.56 2.80 12.29
N VAL A 34 -24.45 3.80 13.14
CA VAL A 34 -24.73 3.69 14.58
C VAL A 34 -25.91 4.57 14.95
N ALA A 35 -26.81 4.07 15.79
CA ALA A 35 -27.80 4.88 16.49
C ALA A 35 -27.95 4.44 17.95
N VAL A 36 -28.37 5.35 18.81
CA VAL A 36 -28.45 5.10 20.26
C VAL A 36 -29.89 5.18 20.75
N ILE A 37 -30.29 4.18 21.53
CA ILE A 37 -31.51 4.22 22.33
C ILE A 37 -31.11 4.54 23.77
N ASN A 38 -31.66 5.61 24.35
CA ASN A 38 -31.41 5.95 25.74
C ASN A 38 -32.55 5.48 26.64
N TYR A 39 -32.22 5.18 27.90
CA TYR A 39 -33.15 4.65 28.88
C TYR A 39 -33.16 5.51 30.15
N ASP A 40 -34.30 5.52 30.83
CA ASP A 40 -34.38 6.15 32.14
C ASP A 40 -33.61 5.34 33.20
N LYS A 41 -33.34 6.00 34.32
CA LYS A 41 -32.59 5.41 35.43
C LYS A 41 -33.24 4.11 35.88
N ASN A 42 -32.43 3.05 35.95
CA ASN A 42 -32.88 1.72 36.38
C ASN A 42 -34.06 1.14 35.59
N GLN A 43 -34.25 1.60 34.36
CA GLN A 43 -35.29 1.15 33.45
C GLN A 43 -34.70 0.57 32.17
N TYR A 44 -35.47 -0.32 31.55
CA TYR A 44 -35.16 -0.94 30.26
C TYR A 44 -36.32 -0.86 29.26
N ASN A 45 -37.43 -0.22 29.62
CA ASN A 45 -38.54 0.04 28.68
C ASN A 45 -38.13 1.09 27.64
N LEU A 46 -38.30 0.75 26.36
CA LEU A 46 -38.12 1.67 25.25
C LEU A 46 -39.24 2.71 25.24
N LYS A 47 -38.88 3.99 25.40
CA LYS A 47 -39.81 5.10 25.25
C LYS A 47 -40.14 5.34 23.78
N ASN A 48 -41.39 5.69 23.49
CA ASN A 48 -41.82 6.05 22.13
C ASN A 48 -41.07 7.28 21.58
N THR A 49 -40.64 8.20 22.45
CA THR A 49 -39.82 9.36 22.06
C THR A 49 -38.44 8.93 21.57
N GLU A 50 -37.83 7.93 22.20
CA GLU A 50 -36.53 7.37 21.81
C GLU A 50 -36.62 6.64 20.47
N ALA A 51 -37.67 5.83 20.29
CA ALA A 51 -37.94 5.13 19.03
C ALA A 51 -38.19 6.06 17.82
N LYS A 52 -38.44 7.35 18.07
CA LYS A 52 -38.72 8.39 17.08
C LYS A 52 -37.64 9.47 17.01
N LYS A 53 -36.51 9.29 17.70
CA LYS A 53 -35.37 10.20 17.57
C LYS A 53 -34.85 10.23 16.14
N ASP A 54 -34.28 11.36 15.74
CA ASP A 54 -33.79 11.54 14.37
C ASP A 54 -32.66 10.55 14.05
N GLU A 55 -31.76 10.26 14.99
CA GLU A 55 -30.72 9.22 14.81
C GLU A 55 -31.30 7.82 14.48
N ILE A 56 -32.45 7.47 15.08
CA ILE A 56 -33.13 6.20 14.84
C ILE A 56 -33.84 6.22 13.48
N LYS A 57 -34.39 7.36 13.07
CA LYS A 57 -34.95 7.53 11.72
C LYS A 57 -33.86 7.41 10.67
N ASP A 58 -32.72 8.07 10.88
CA ASP A 58 -31.58 8.03 9.98
C ASP A 58 -31.03 6.60 9.83
N LEU A 59 -30.96 5.83 10.92
CA LEU A 59 -30.60 4.42 10.86
C LEU A 59 -31.60 3.60 10.04
N LYS A 60 -32.91 3.85 10.22
CA LYS A 60 -33.95 3.14 9.45
C LYS A 60 -33.85 3.44 7.97
N THR A 61 -33.77 4.72 7.60
CA THR A 61 -33.61 5.15 6.21
C THR A 61 -32.36 4.52 5.60
N TYR A 62 -31.23 4.57 6.31
CA TYR A 62 -29.99 3.95 5.85
C TYR A 62 -30.14 2.44 5.58
N ILE A 63 -30.77 1.70 6.48
CA ILE A 63 -30.99 0.26 6.31
C ILE A 63 -31.95 -0.02 5.15
N GLU A 64 -33.00 0.78 4.97
CA GLU A 64 -33.93 0.64 3.85
C GLU A 64 -33.24 0.92 2.51
N GLU A 65 -32.47 2.01 2.41
CA GLU A 65 -31.69 2.37 1.22
C GLU A 65 -30.61 1.33 0.91
N ALA A 66 -29.90 0.84 1.92
CA ALA A 66 -28.90 -0.21 1.76
C ALA A 66 -29.51 -1.52 1.25
N ASN A 67 -30.69 -1.91 1.75
CA ASN A 67 -31.37 -3.12 1.30
C ASN A 67 -31.85 -3.05 -0.16
N GLU A 68 -32.04 -1.85 -0.71
CA GLU A 68 -32.42 -1.64 -2.11
C GLU A 68 -31.21 -1.46 -3.04
N ASN A 69 -29.99 -1.41 -2.49
CA ASN A 69 -28.76 -1.11 -3.22
C ASN A 69 -27.88 -2.36 -3.34
N ASP A 70 -27.65 -2.83 -4.57
CA ASP A 70 -26.80 -3.98 -4.89
C ASP A 70 -25.30 -3.75 -4.63
N ARG A 71 -24.90 -2.51 -4.31
CA ARG A 71 -23.55 -2.14 -3.90
C ARG A 71 -23.36 -2.07 -2.38
N ILE A 72 -24.35 -2.48 -1.59
CA ILE A 72 -24.26 -2.49 -0.13
C ILE A 72 -24.72 -3.84 0.41
N ASP A 73 -23.76 -4.64 0.86
CA ASP A 73 -24.03 -5.93 1.49
C ASP A 73 -24.05 -5.80 3.01
N PHE A 74 -25.11 -6.29 3.65
CA PHE A 74 -25.11 -6.36 5.10
C PHE A 74 -24.18 -7.46 5.61
N THR A 75 -23.31 -7.13 6.56
CA THR A 75 -22.39 -8.11 7.18
C THR A 75 -22.82 -8.54 8.58
N GLY A 76 -23.72 -7.78 9.21
CA GLY A 76 -24.32 -8.11 10.50
C GLY A 76 -24.68 -6.86 11.29
N MET A 77 -25.39 -7.07 12.39
CA MET A 77 -25.73 -6.00 13.33
C MET A 77 -25.23 -6.34 14.73
N ASN A 78 -24.42 -5.47 15.34
CA ASN A 78 -24.11 -5.56 16.76
C ASN A 78 -25.11 -4.71 17.54
N LEU A 79 -25.63 -5.29 18.60
CA LEU A 79 -26.51 -4.61 19.54
C LEU A 79 -25.84 -4.59 20.91
N LYS A 80 -25.23 -3.47 21.27
CA LYS A 80 -24.50 -3.34 22.53
C LYS A 80 -25.38 -2.65 23.56
N SER A 81 -25.71 -3.33 24.64
CA SER A 81 -26.59 -2.80 25.69
C SER A 81 -25.84 -2.64 26.99
N TYR A 82 -25.91 -1.43 27.54
CA TYR A 82 -25.10 -1.02 28.67
C TYR A 82 -25.98 -0.71 29.88
N ALA A 83 -25.50 -1.03 31.07
CA ALA A 83 -25.91 -0.34 32.28
C ALA A 83 -24.87 0.71 32.65
N SER A 84 -25.37 1.84 33.17
CA SER A 84 -24.49 2.85 33.72
C SER A 84 -23.88 2.29 35.01
N PRO A 85 -22.62 2.60 35.35
CA PRO A 85 -21.98 2.13 36.59
C PRO A 85 -22.53 2.90 37.81
N GLU A 86 -23.84 2.84 37.99
CA GLU A 86 -24.57 3.40 39.12
C GLU A 86 -25.49 2.32 39.70
N GLY A 87 -25.28 1.97 40.97
CA GLY A 87 -26.00 0.92 41.67
C GLY A 87 -25.32 -0.44 41.58
N THR A 88 -25.84 -1.37 42.39
CA THR A 88 -25.30 -2.72 42.56
C THR A 88 -25.19 -3.51 41.25
N VAL A 89 -24.16 -4.35 41.14
CA VAL A 89 -23.93 -5.28 40.02
C VAL A 89 -25.17 -6.10 39.64
N ASP A 90 -25.91 -6.63 40.61
CA ASP A 90 -27.14 -7.42 40.36
C ASP A 90 -28.19 -6.62 39.60
N ARG A 91 -28.37 -5.35 39.98
CA ARG A 91 -29.31 -4.43 39.34
C ARG A 91 -28.85 -4.07 37.93
N ASN A 92 -27.57 -3.78 37.77
CA ASN A 92 -26.96 -3.45 36.48
C ASN A 92 -27.07 -4.63 35.51
N THR A 93 -26.93 -5.86 36.02
CA THR A 93 -27.10 -7.10 35.26
C THR A 93 -28.54 -7.24 34.74
N ALA A 94 -29.52 -7.03 35.63
CA ALA A 94 -30.92 -7.10 35.25
C ALA A 94 -31.31 -6.01 34.23
N VAL A 95 -30.82 -4.78 34.42
CA VAL A 95 -31.16 -3.64 33.57
C VAL A 95 -30.51 -3.77 32.19
N SER A 96 -29.22 -4.09 32.11
CA SER A 96 -28.51 -4.26 30.84
C SER A 96 -29.07 -5.43 30.02
N GLY A 97 -29.40 -6.56 30.65
CA GLY A 97 -30.08 -7.68 29.99
C GLY A 97 -31.49 -7.34 29.51
N GLY A 98 -32.27 -6.58 30.31
CA GLY A 98 -33.57 -6.07 29.90
C GLY A 98 -33.50 -5.11 28.70
N ARG A 99 -32.46 -4.26 28.66
CA ARG A 99 -32.20 -3.33 27.55
C ARG A 99 -31.85 -4.08 26.27
N SER A 100 -30.99 -5.10 26.35
CA SER A 100 -30.69 -6.00 25.23
C SER A 100 -31.97 -6.57 24.65
N LYS A 101 -32.77 -7.24 25.47
CA LYS A 101 -34.03 -7.85 25.02
C LYS A 101 -35.00 -6.82 24.40
N THR A 102 -35.05 -5.62 24.95
CA THR A 102 -35.92 -4.55 24.45
C THR A 102 -35.45 -4.03 23.10
N ALA A 103 -34.15 -3.81 22.93
CA ALA A 103 -33.57 -3.36 21.68
C ALA A 103 -33.60 -4.47 20.61
N GLU A 104 -33.38 -5.73 20.97
CA GLU A 104 -33.55 -6.89 20.08
C GLU A 104 -34.98 -6.94 19.53
N ASN A 105 -35.98 -6.82 20.41
CA ASN A 105 -37.38 -6.80 20.00
C ASN A 105 -37.72 -5.60 19.11
N PHE A 106 -37.11 -4.43 19.36
CA PHE A 106 -37.27 -3.26 18.50
C PHE A 106 -36.72 -3.52 17.10
N VAL A 107 -35.45 -3.96 16.99
CA VAL A 107 -34.80 -4.30 15.72
C VAL A 107 -35.59 -5.36 14.96
N ALA A 108 -35.95 -6.46 15.62
CA ALA A 108 -36.71 -7.55 15.02
C ALA A 108 -38.08 -7.10 14.51
N LYS A 109 -38.72 -6.12 15.16
CA LYS A 109 -40.01 -5.58 14.73
C LYS A 109 -39.87 -4.63 13.54
N GLU A 110 -38.92 -3.70 13.60
CA GLU A 110 -38.75 -2.66 12.58
C GLU A 110 -38.23 -3.25 11.27
N PHE A 111 -37.24 -4.14 11.32
CA PHE A 111 -36.55 -4.66 10.13
C PHE A 111 -37.01 -6.05 9.69
N ARG A 112 -38.15 -6.55 10.19
CA ARG A 112 -38.71 -7.87 9.85
C ARG A 112 -38.93 -8.17 8.37
N LYS A 113 -38.93 -7.14 7.52
CA LYS A 113 -39.12 -7.28 6.07
C LYS A 113 -37.82 -7.55 5.31
N ILE A 114 -36.68 -7.32 5.94
CA ILE A 114 -35.34 -7.50 5.36
C ILE A 114 -34.90 -8.92 5.69
N GLU A 115 -34.47 -9.68 4.68
CA GLU A 115 -34.16 -11.11 4.84
C GLU A 115 -32.95 -11.34 5.75
N ASP A 116 -31.90 -10.51 5.64
CA ASP A 116 -30.69 -10.64 6.46
C ASP A 116 -30.98 -10.58 7.96
N PHE A 117 -31.91 -9.71 8.38
CA PHE A 117 -32.31 -9.56 9.78
C PHE A 117 -33.08 -10.76 10.34
N LYS A 118 -33.49 -11.72 9.49
CA LYS A 118 -34.10 -12.99 9.90
C LYS A 118 -33.09 -14.11 10.05
N ALA A 119 -31.88 -13.95 9.51
CA ALA A 119 -30.85 -14.96 9.57
C ALA A 119 -30.34 -15.13 11.00
N ASP A 120 -30.14 -16.40 11.40
CA ASP A 120 -29.61 -16.71 12.73
C ASP A 120 -28.19 -16.14 12.89
N GLY A 121 -27.94 -15.50 14.02
CA GLY A 121 -26.67 -14.86 14.32
C GLY A 121 -26.36 -13.57 13.55
N PHE A 122 -27.28 -13.04 12.73
CA PHE A 122 -27.09 -11.74 12.06
C PHE A 122 -27.13 -10.57 13.05
N VAL A 123 -28.14 -10.56 13.93
CA VAL A 123 -28.22 -9.61 15.06
C VAL A 123 -27.50 -10.23 16.26
N LYS A 124 -26.43 -9.59 16.72
CA LYS A 124 -25.55 -10.06 17.79
C LYS A 124 -25.70 -9.17 19.02
N PRO A 125 -26.54 -9.58 20.00
CA PRO A 125 -26.66 -8.86 21.26
C PRO A 125 -25.42 -9.06 22.13
N GLU A 126 -24.90 -7.96 22.67
CA GLU A 126 -23.79 -7.89 23.60
C GLU A 126 -24.22 -7.08 24.84
N ILE A 127 -23.97 -7.63 26.03
CA ILE A 127 -24.38 -7.00 27.29
C ILE A 127 -23.14 -6.56 28.04
N THR A 128 -23.08 -5.28 28.36
CA THR A 128 -22.08 -4.71 29.27
C THR A 128 -22.78 -4.33 30.57
N VAL A 129 -22.49 -5.08 31.63
CA VAL A 129 -23.12 -4.88 32.95
C VAL A 129 -22.72 -3.52 33.52
N GLU A 130 -21.44 -3.15 33.48
CA GLU A 130 -20.98 -1.84 33.96
C GLU A 130 -20.06 -1.18 32.94
N ASP A 131 -20.54 -0.11 32.30
CA ASP A 131 -19.79 0.63 31.28
C ASP A 131 -18.77 1.61 31.90
N TRP A 132 -17.75 1.07 32.58
CA TRP A 132 -16.69 1.88 33.20
C TRP A 132 -15.80 2.58 32.18
N GLU A 133 -15.57 1.98 31.01
CA GLU A 133 -14.80 2.61 29.93
C GLU A 133 -15.59 3.79 29.32
N GLY A 134 -16.87 3.60 29.00
CA GLY A 134 -17.73 4.70 28.55
C GLY A 134 -17.89 5.78 29.61
N PHE A 135 -17.92 5.43 30.90
CA PHE A 135 -17.92 6.41 31.99
C PHE A 135 -16.66 7.27 32.00
N LYS A 136 -15.48 6.69 31.87
CA LYS A 136 -14.21 7.45 31.80
C LYS A 136 -14.24 8.41 30.62
N GLN A 137 -14.56 7.93 29.43
CA GLN A 137 -14.61 8.75 28.22
C GLN A 137 -15.60 9.91 28.38
N ALA A 138 -16.81 9.64 28.87
CA ALA A 138 -17.83 10.67 29.07
C ALA A 138 -17.39 11.73 30.11
N VAL A 139 -16.66 11.34 31.16
CA VAL A 139 -16.10 12.27 32.15
C VAL A 139 -14.95 13.09 31.57
N GLU A 140 -14.05 12.49 30.79
CA GLU A 140 -12.93 13.17 30.14
C GLU A 140 -13.39 14.30 29.20
N GLU A 141 -14.43 14.01 28.40
CA GLU A 141 -15.05 14.93 27.45
C GLU A 141 -15.94 16.00 28.11
N SER A 142 -16.28 15.82 29.39
CA SER A 142 -17.18 16.73 30.10
C SER A 142 -16.49 18.00 30.62
N SER A 143 -17.32 18.99 30.97
CA SER A 143 -16.93 20.21 31.70
C SER A 143 -17.02 20.06 33.22
N LEU A 144 -17.00 18.83 33.76
CA LEU A 144 -17.09 18.58 35.20
C LEU A 144 -15.93 19.27 35.95
N PRO A 145 -16.20 20.08 37.00
CA PRO A 145 -15.16 20.77 37.75
C PRO A 145 -14.13 19.85 38.40
N GLU A 146 -14.55 18.68 38.86
CA GLU A 146 -13.72 17.71 39.58
C GLU A 146 -13.40 16.46 38.73
N LYS A 147 -13.39 16.58 37.39
CA LYS A 147 -13.21 15.43 36.49
C LYS A 147 -11.94 14.62 36.76
N ASP A 148 -10.81 15.27 37.03
CA ASP A 148 -9.54 14.60 37.30
C ASP A 148 -9.59 13.75 38.58
N MET A 149 -10.37 14.18 39.57
CA MET A 149 -10.57 13.44 40.81
C MET A 149 -11.44 12.20 40.56
N VAL A 150 -12.52 12.35 39.80
CA VAL A 150 -13.40 11.23 39.41
C VAL A 150 -12.61 10.17 38.62
N LEU A 151 -11.84 10.59 37.61
CA LEU A 151 -11.01 9.68 36.81
C LEU A 151 -9.96 8.96 37.65
N ARG A 152 -9.36 9.67 38.62
CA ARG A 152 -8.39 9.07 39.54
C ARG A 152 -9.02 7.98 40.41
N VAL A 153 -10.22 8.21 40.94
CA VAL A 153 -10.95 7.18 41.73
C VAL A 153 -11.21 5.94 40.88
N VAL A 154 -11.67 6.11 39.64
CA VAL A 154 -11.91 4.98 38.73
C VAL A 154 -10.62 4.20 38.43
N GLN A 155 -9.47 4.89 38.34
CA GLN A 155 -8.16 4.26 38.11
C GLN A 155 -7.58 3.58 39.35
N MET A 156 -7.73 4.17 40.55
CA MET A 156 -7.10 3.70 41.78
C MET A 156 -7.74 2.47 42.38
N HIS A 157 -9.06 2.33 42.26
CA HIS A 157 -9.79 1.18 42.78
C HIS A 157 -10.04 0.20 41.64
N SER A 158 -9.95 -1.11 41.89
CA SER A 158 -10.33 -2.16 40.91
C SER A 158 -11.71 -2.74 41.20
N ASP A 159 -12.13 -2.70 42.46
CA ASP A 159 -13.42 -3.17 42.95
C ASP A 159 -14.53 -2.16 42.58
N PRO A 160 -15.57 -2.59 41.83
CA PRO A 160 -16.66 -1.70 41.39
C PRO A 160 -17.46 -1.07 42.54
N ASP A 161 -17.72 -1.82 43.62
CA ASP A 161 -18.51 -1.32 44.74
C ASP A 161 -17.72 -0.25 45.50
N VAL A 162 -16.41 -0.43 45.63
CA VAL A 162 -15.51 0.58 46.22
C VAL A 162 -15.43 1.82 45.34
N ARG A 163 -15.28 1.66 44.02
CA ARG A 163 -15.29 2.80 43.08
C ARG A 163 -16.57 3.61 43.20
N GLU A 164 -17.72 2.95 43.17
CA GLU A 164 -19.02 3.60 43.26
C GLU A 164 -19.15 4.37 44.59
N GLN A 165 -18.77 3.74 45.71
CA GLN A 165 -18.86 4.38 47.02
C GLN A 165 -17.99 5.63 47.12
N GLU A 166 -16.76 5.59 46.62
CA GLU A 166 -15.86 6.75 46.61
C GLU A 166 -16.40 7.88 45.73
N ILE A 167 -16.98 7.58 44.57
CA ILE A 167 -17.63 8.58 43.71
C ILE A 167 -18.89 9.15 44.40
N ARG A 168 -19.68 8.32 45.08
CA ARG A 168 -20.88 8.75 45.84
C ARG A 168 -20.54 9.66 47.02
N ASN A 169 -19.38 9.48 47.64
CA ASN A 169 -18.90 10.33 48.73
C ASN A 169 -18.63 11.77 48.25
N MET A 170 -18.45 11.99 46.94
CA MET A 170 -18.28 13.31 46.32
C MET A 170 -19.64 13.95 45.99
N THR A 171 -20.46 14.22 47.00
CA THR A 171 -21.91 14.50 46.85
C THR A 171 -22.27 15.47 45.71
N LYS A 172 -21.63 16.64 45.60
CA LYS A 172 -21.92 17.62 44.54
C LYS A 172 -21.53 17.12 43.14
N THR A 173 -20.39 16.46 43.04
CA THR A 173 -19.89 15.89 41.80
C THR A 173 -20.76 14.70 41.37
N PHE A 174 -21.21 13.89 42.32
CA PHE A 174 -22.17 12.82 42.07
C PHE A 174 -23.52 13.35 41.54
N GLU A 175 -24.04 14.45 42.09
CA GLU A 175 -25.25 15.09 41.56
C GLU A 175 -25.07 15.55 40.10
N THR A 176 -23.93 16.13 39.76
CA THR A 176 -23.64 16.53 38.37
C THR A 176 -23.46 15.31 37.46
N LEU A 177 -22.80 14.25 37.93
CA LEU A 177 -22.69 12.98 37.20
C LEU A 177 -24.08 12.37 36.92
N GLU A 178 -24.99 12.40 37.88
CA GLU A 178 -26.37 11.87 37.71
C GLU A 178 -27.19 12.66 36.68
N GLN A 179 -26.92 13.95 36.53
CA GLN A 179 -27.65 14.83 35.62
C GLN A 179 -27.05 14.86 34.21
N GLU A 180 -25.72 14.82 34.08
CA GLU A 180 -25.05 15.11 32.81
C GLU A 180 -24.36 13.90 32.17
N ILE A 181 -23.88 12.94 32.99
CA ILE A 181 -23.05 11.82 32.53
C ILE A 181 -23.82 10.50 32.51
N HIS A 182 -24.33 10.05 33.67
CA HIS A 182 -25.04 8.77 33.79
C HIS A 182 -26.20 8.63 32.78
N PRO A 183 -26.99 9.66 32.45
CA PRO A 183 -28.03 9.54 31.42
C PRO A 183 -27.50 9.11 30.05
N LYS A 184 -26.31 9.55 29.65
CA LYS A 184 -25.67 9.16 28.38
C LYS A 184 -25.18 7.71 28.39
N LEU A 185 -24.93 7.15 29.58
CA LEU A 185 -24.46 5.77 29.74
C LEU A 185 -25.59 4.75 29.83
N ARG A 186 -26.83 5.21 30.03
CA ARG A 186 -28.02 4.36 30.07
C ARG A 186 -28.50 4.09 28.64
N ARG A 187 -27.76 3.29 27.87
CA ARG A 187 -28.01 3.17 26.43
C ARG A 187 -27.93 1.76 25.87
N SER A 188 -28.51 1.61 24.68
CA SER A 188 -28.23 0.52 23.74
C SER A 188 -27.79 1.12 22.41
N GLU A 189 -26.66 0.66 21.89
CA GLU A 189 -26.11 1.05 20.60
C GLU A 189 -26.54 0.03 19.54
N LEU A 190 -27.20 0.53 18.50
CA LEU A 190 -27.60 -0.19 17.31
C LEU A 190 -26.53 0.03 16.24
N ILE A 191 -25.72 -0.99 15.94
CA ILE A 191 -24.61 -0.87 14.99
C ILE A 191 -24.87 -1.82 13.83
N VAL A 192 -25.34 -1.30 12.70
CA VAL A 192 -25.42 -2.08 11.46
C VAL A 192 -24.09 -1.97 10.72
N ASN A 193 -23.51 -3.10 10.38
CA ASN A 193 -22.27 -3.21 9.63
C ASN A 193 -22.59 -3.63 8.20
N VAL A 194 -21.95 -2.98 7.24
CA VAL A 194 -22.11 -3.25 5.81
C VAL A 194 -20.74 -3.37 5.14
N MET A 195 -20.75 -3.95 3.94
CA MET A 195 -19.66 -3.91 3.00
C MET A 195 -20.13 -3.12 1.78
N LEU A 196 -19.46 -2.01 1.49
CA LEU A 196 -19.66 -1.25 0.27
C LEU A 196 -18.89 -1.94 -0.85
N ILE A 197 -19.60 -2.46 -1.85
CA ILE A 197 -19.03 -3.24 -2.95
C ILE A 197 -18.57 -2.28 -4.04
N GLY A 198 -17.26 -2.22 -4.27
CA GLY A 198 -16.66 -1.43 -5.34
C GLY A 198 -16.73 -2.12 -6.70
N ASN A 199 -16.26 -1.43 -7.73
CA ASN A 199 -16.28 -1.96 -9.08
C ASN A 199 -15.27 -3.12 -9.25
N THR A 200 -15.63 -4.15 -10.01
CA THR A 200 -14.68 -5.21 -10.41
C THR A 200 -13.72 -4.71 -11.49
N ASP A 201 -12.66 -5.46 -11.77
CA ASP A 201 -11.72 -5.16 -12.87
C ASP A 201 -12.44 -4.98 -14.21
N GLU A 202 -13.46 -5.81 -14.51
CA GLU A 202 -14.27 -5.72 -15.72
C GLU A 202 -15.14 -4.46 -15.74
N GLU A 203 -15.77 -4.13 -14.62
CA GLU A 203 -16.61 -2.93 -14.48
C GLU A 203 -15.76 -1.66 -14.61
N ILE A 204 -14.56 -1.63 -14.01
CA ILE A 204 -13.62 -0.51 -14.14
C ILE A 204 -13.21 -0.33 -15.60
N LYS A 205 -12.91 -1.42 -16.32
CA LYS A 205 -12.57 -1.37 -17.76
C LYS A 205 -13.75 -0.87 -18.60
N GLU A 206 -14.98 -1.30 -18.28
CA GLU A 206 -16.18 -0.86 -18.98
C GLU A 206 -16.49 0.62 -18.73
N LEU A 207 -16.40 1.07 -17.48
CA LEU A 207 -16.56 2.48 -17.11
C LEU A 207 -15.48 3.33 -17.76
N TYR A 208 -14.22 2.88 -17.83
CA TYR A 208 -13.16 3.60 -18.54
C TYR A 208 -13.48 3.81 -20.02
N ALA A 209 -14.13 2.83 -20.66
CA ALA A 209 -14.50 2.90 -22.07
C ALA A 209 -15.74 3.77 -22.33
N ASN A 210 -16.72 3.73 -21.43
CA ASN A 210 -18.06 4.27 -21.69
C ASN A 210 -18.46 5.47 -20.82
N ASP A 211 -17.91 5.60 -19.62
CA ASP A 211 -18.33 6.58 -18.60
C ASP A 211 -17.20 6.90 -17.60
N PHE A 212 -16.09 7.42 -18.13
CA PHE A 212 -14.85 7.69 -17.37
C PHE A 212 -15.05 8.60 -16.15
N ASP A 213 -16.06 9.48 -16.20
CA ASP A 213 -16.32 10.42 -15.11
C ASP A 213 -16.79 9.74 -13.82
N LYS A 214 -17.40 8.55 -13.92
CA LYS A 214 -17.82 7.75 -12.77
C LYS A 214 -16.68 7.06 -12.03
N LEU A 215 -15.53 6.88 -12.66
CA LEU A 215 -14.38 6.27 -12.00
C LEU A 215 -13.79 7.21 -10.97
N THR A 216 -13.50 6.65 -9.80
CA THR A 216 -12.75 7.32 -8.74
C THR A 216 -11.27 7.41 -9.10
N GLN A 217 -10.57 8.27 -8.37
CA GLN A 217 -9.13 8.48 -8.50
C GLN A 217 -8.35 7.17 -8.32
N GLU A 218 -8.66 6.39 -7.26
CA GLU A 218 -7.94 5.15 -6.97
C GLU A 218 -8.23 4.05 -7.99
N GLU A 219 -9.46 3.97 -8.53
CA GLU A 219 -9.80 3.01 -9.59
C GLU A 219 -9.05 3.27 -10.90
N ILE A 220 -8.83 4.54 -11.28
CA ILE A 220 -8.10 4.86 -12.51
C ILE A 220 -6.60 4.57 -12.34
N LEU A 221 -6.02 4.86 -11.18
CA LEU A 221 -4.64 4.48 -10.89
C LEU A 221 -4.48 2.95 -10.89
N TYR A 222 -5.40 2.24 -10.25
CA TYR A 222 -5.44 0.78 -10.24
C TYR A 222 -5.58 0.20 -11.65
N LEU A 223 -6.44 0.78 -12.50
CA LEU A 223 -6.59 0.38 -13.91
C LEU A 223 -5.26 0.46 -14.67
N GLY A 224 -4.41 1.43 -14.36
CA GLY A 224 -3.07 1.53 -14.93
C GLY A 224 -2.18 0.32 -14.63
N THR A 225 -2.38 -0.34 -13.47
CA THR A 225 -1.67 -1.56 -13.08
C THR A 225 -2.17 -2.80 -13.83
N LEU A 226 -3.45 -2.81 -14.23
CA LEU A 226 -4.08 -3.88 -15.00
C LEU A 226 -3.67 -3.88 -16.49
N CYS A 227 -3.05 -2.80 -16.96
CA CYS A 227 -2.63 -2.66 -18.35
C CYS A 227 -1.32 -3.41 -18.61
N GLU A 228 -1.34 -4.35 -19.57
CA GLU A 228 -0.15 -5.15 -19.92
C GLU A 228 0.87 -4.40 -20.80
N ASN A 229 0.45 -3.37 -21.54
CA ASN A 229 1.32 -2.63 -22.45
C ASN A 229 1.43 -1.16 -22.10
N ASN A 230 2.56 -0.56 -22.48
CA ASN A 230 2.90 0.81 -22.10
C ASN A 230 2.08 1.85 -22.87
N GLU A 231 1.58 1.53 -24.06
CA GLU A 231 0.71 2.41 -24.83
C GLU A 231 -0.64 2.63 -24.13
N LYS A 232 -1.25 1.57 -23.59
CA LYS A 232 -2.49 1.67 -22.80
C LYS A 232 -2.25 2.37 -21.47
N LYS A 233 -1.15 2.05 -20.77
CA LYS A 233 -0.78 2.76 -19.54
C LYS A 233 -0.63 4.26 -19.80
N LEU A 234 0.01 4.62 -20.92
CA LEU A 234 0.18 6.00 -21.33
C LEU A 234 -1.16 6.70 -21.53
N GLU A 235 -2.11 6.07 -22.22
CA GLU A 235 -3.46 6.61 -22.41
C GLU A 235 -4.18 6.83 -21.07
N VAL A 236 -4.18 5.81 -20.20
CA VAL A 236 -4.85 5.84 -18.88
C VAL A 236 -4.28 6.96 -18.01
N TYR A 237 -2.96 7.02 -17.85
CA TYR A 237 -2.34 8.05 -17.02
C TYR A 237 -2.43 9.45 -17.62
N THR A 238 -2.50 9.58 -18.96
CA THR A 238 -2.77 10.87 -19.60
C THR A 238 -4.17 11.39 -19.21
N LYS A 239 -5.22 10.56 -19.40
CA LYS A 239 -6.59 10.92 -19.00
C LYS A 239 -6.70 11.21 -17.50
N TYR A 240 -5.97 10.45 -16.68
CA TYR A 240 -5.89 10.69 -15.25
C TYR A 240 -5.35 12.10 -14.95
N THR A 241 -4.23 12.49 -15.56
CA THR A 241 -3.61 13.81 -15.32
C THR A 241 -4.45 14.96 -15.86
N ASP A 242 -5.30 14.73 -16.86
CA ASP A 242 -6.25 15.72 -17.36
C ASP A 242 -7.39 15.98 -16.34
N LYS A 243 -7.83 14.93 -15.62
CA LYS A 243 -8.91 15.01 -14.61
C LYS A 243 -8.39 15.45 -13.24
N TYR A 244 -7.25 14.93 -12.79
CA TYR A 244 -6.68 15.14 -11.45
C TYR A 244 -5.32 15.84 -11.53
N THR A 245 -5.36 17.17 -11.67
CA THR A 245 -4.17 17.99 -11.91
C THR A 245 -3.31 18.28 -10.67
N ASP A 246 -3.80 17.90 -9.49
CA ASP A 246 -3.21 18.12 -8.17
C ASP A 246 -2.72 16.83 -7.50
N ASP A 247 -2.79 15.68 -8.17
CA ASP A 247 -2.19 14.43 -7.69
C ASP A 247 -0.88 14.09 -8.42
N TRP A 248 0.21 14.11 -7.67
CA TRP A 248 1.55 13.79 -8.16
C TRP A 248 1.65 12.38 -8.74
N ARG A 249 0.85 11.40 -8.24
CA ARG A 249 0.93 10.00 -8.65
C ARG A 249 0.65 9.83 -10.14
N GLY A 250 -0.34 10.56 -10.65
CA GLY A 250 -0.68 10.56 -12.07
C GLY A 250 0.47 11.02 -12.95
N PHE A 251 1.06 12.17 -12.62
CA PHE A 251 2.18 12.73 -13.36
C PHE A 251 3.46 11.88 -13.21
N ASN A 252 3.68 11.29 -12.03
CA ASN A 252 4.79 10.37 -11.82
C ASN A 252 4.64 9.13 -12.70
N ASN A 253 3.48 8.49 -12.69
CA ASN A 253 3.22 7.26 -13.43
C ASN A 253 3.23 7.51 -14.94
N LEU A 254 2.69 8.65 -15.39
CA LEU A 254 2.83 9.13 -16.76
C LEU A 254 4.31 9.28 -17.15
N GLY A 255 5.11 9.90 -16.28
CA GLY A 255 6.55 10.07 -16.48
C GLY A 255 7.33 8.76 -16.56
N VAL A 256 6.99 7.80 -15.70
CA VAL A 256 7.56 6.43 -15.74
C VAL A 256 7.27 5.75 -17.07
N VAL A 257 6.02 5.76 -17.52
CA VAL A 257 5.65 5.11 -18.80
C VAL A 257 6.34 5.79 -19.99
N GLN A 258 6.44 7.12 -19.99
CA GLN A 258 7.18 7.85 -21.02
C GLN A 258 8.68 7.50 -21.00
N TYR A 259 9.28 7.32 -19.83
CA TYR A 259 10.67 6.88 -19.69
C TYR A 259 10.88 5.48 -20.26
N GLU A 260 9.98 4.54 -19.95
CA GLU A 260 10.03 3.16 -20.48
C GLU A 260 9.81 3.09 -22.00
N LEU A 261 9.02 4.03 -22.56
CA LEU A 261 8.87 4.22 -24.00
C LEU A 261 10.03 5.02 -24.65
N ASN A 262 11.09 5.29 -23.88
CA ASN A 262 12.28 6.05 -24.30
C ASN A 262 11.98 7.50 -24.76
N ASN A 263 10.86 8.07 -24.32
CA ASN A 263 10.51 9.48 -24.55
C ASN A 263 10.98 10.35 -23.38
N ILE A 264 12.30 10.45 -23.24
CA ILE A 264 12.95 11.14 -22.10
C ILE A 264 12.49 12.60 -21.91
N PRO A 265 12.31 13.42 -22.96
CA PRO A 265 11.82 14.80 -22.79
C PRO A 265 10.40 14.86 -22.18
N ALA A 266 9.49 13.98 -22.60
CA ALA A 266 8.14 13.92 -22.04
C ALA A 266 8.15 13.37 -20.61
N ALA A 267 8.97 12.35 -20.35
CA ALA A 267 9.17 11.79 -19.01
C ALA A 267 9.62 12.87 -18.02
N LYS A 268 10.65 13.64 -18.39
CA LYS A 268 11.17 14.76 -17.60
C LYS A 268 10.10 15.80 -17.30
N THR A 269 9.32 16.17 -18.31
CA THR A 269 8.23 17.16 -18.16
C THR A 269 7.18 16.69 -17.15
N ALA A 270 6.72 15.44 -17.27
CA ALA A 270 5.74 14.87 -16.35
C ALA A 270 6.30 14.71 -14.92
N LEU A 271 7.54 14.26 -14.77
CA LEU A 271 8.18 14.06 -13.47
C LEU A 271 8.47 15.39 -12.75
N GLU A 272 8.90 16.43 -13.45
CA GLU A 272 9.04 17.77 -12.84
C GLU A 272 7.67 18.35 -12.45
N LYS A 273 6.61 18.06 -13.21
CA LYS A 273 5.24 18.40 -12.80
C LYS A 273 4.83 17.63 -11.54
N ALA A 274 5.12 16.34 -11.44
CA ALA A 274 4.88 15.55 -10.22
C ALA A 274 5.62 16.15 -9.02
N LYS A 275 6.91 16.47 -9.18
CA LYS A 275 7.74 17.11 -8.15
C LYS A 275 7.21 18.46 -7.70
N SER A 276 6.61 19.23 -8.61
CA SER A 276 6.00 20.52 -8.27
C SER A 276 4.75 20.41 -7.41
N ILE A 277 4.07 19.26 -7.47
CA ILE A 277 2.88 18.95 -6.67
C ILE A 277 3.33 18.37 -5.32
N ASP A 278 4.18 17.34 -5.38
CA ASP A 278 4.76 16.72 -4.20
C ASP A 278 6.19 16.22 -4.48
N ALA A 279 7.15 16.79 -3.77
CA ALA A 279 8.56 16.45 -3.88
C ALA A 279 8.89 15.29 -2.93
N ASN A 280 8.60 14.06 -3.35
CA ASN A 280 8.78 12.85 -2.55
C ASN A 280 9.80 11.86 -3.16
N ALA A 281 10.14 10.83 -2.40
CA ALA A 281 11.18 9.88 -2.73
C ALA A 281 10.94 9.12 -4.06
N THR A 282 9.70 8.74 -4.36
CA THR A 282 9.34 8.05 -5.61
C THR A 282 9.61 8.94 -6.82
N VAL A 283 9.20 10.20 -6.74
CA VAL A 283 9.44 11.18 -7.81
C VAL A 283 10.94 11.42 -8.00
N PHE A 284 11.69 11.56 -6.90
CA PHE A 284 13.14 11.74 -6.97
C PHE A 284 13.86 10.54 -7.60
N ASN A 285 13.46 9.30 -7.31
CA ASN A 285 14.02 8.12 -7.98
C ASN A 285 13.92 8.25 -9.51
N ASN A 286 12.72 8.56 -10.00
CA ASN A 286 12.46 8.62 -11.44
C ASN A 286 13.15 9.83 -12.11
N LEU A 287 13.26 10.97 -11.42
CA LEU A 287 14.07 12.09 -11.90
C LEU A 287 15.57 11.75 -11.93
N GLY A 288 16.05 10.96 -10.97
CA GLY A 288 17.40 10.40 -10.98
C GLY A 288 17.65 9.55 -12.23
N ASN A 289 16.68 8.72 -12.61
CA ASN A 289 16.74 7.90 -13.83
C ASN A 289 16.84 8.75 -15.10
N VAL A 290 16.05 9.84 -15.18
CA VAL A 290 16.10 10.79 -16.30
C VAL A 290 17.46 11.47 -16.37
N ALA A 291 17.94 12.03 -15.27
CA ALA A 291 19.24 12.70 -15.21
C ALA A 291 20.39 11.75 -15.59
N LEU A 292 20.32 10.48 -15.17
CA LEU A 292 21.31 9.46 -15.52
C LEU A 292 21.35 9.17 -17.02
N ILE A 293 20.18 9.07 -17.69
CA ILE A 293 20.12 8.89 -19.14
C ILE A 293 20.61 10.14 -19.89
N GLU A 294 20.33 11.33 -19.38
CA GLU A 294 20.83 12.60 -19.94
C GLU A 294 22.34 12.79 -19.73
N GLY A 295 22.97 11.94 -18.90
CA GLY A 295 24.40 12.00 -18.58
C GLY A 295 24.75 12.99 -17.46
N ASP A 296 23.76 13.58 -16.79
CA ASP A 296 23.95 14.44 -15.62
C ASP A 296 24.09 13.57 -14.35
N VAL A 297 25.28 12.98 -14.21
CA VAL A 297 25.59 12.03 -13.13
C VAL A 297 25.55 12.68 -11.75
N ASP A 298 25.91 13.96 -11.65
CA ASP A 298 25.91 14.67 -10.38
C ASP A 298 24.48 14.95 -9.90
N GLN A 299 23.61 15.44 -10.79
CA GLN A 299 22.19 15.62 -10.48
C GLN A 299 21.49 14.28 -10.21
N ALA A 300 21.79 13.24 -10.99
CA ALA A 300 21.24 11.91 -10.77
C ALA A 300 21.56 11.40 -9.36
N LYS A 301 22.81 11.60 -8.89
CA LYS A 301 23.23 11.22 -7.55
C LYS A 301 22.44 11.97 -6.47
N GLU A 302 22.26 13.28 -6.59
CA GLU A 302 21.49 14.08 -5.64
C GLU A 302 20.03 13.61 -5.55
N TYR A 303 19.42 13.30 -6.70
CA TYR A 303 18.07 12.75 -6.75
C TYR A 303 17.97 11.37 -6.10
N TYR A 304 18.88 10.44 -6.39
CA TYR A 304 18.87 9.14 -5.72
C TYR A 304 19.10 9.24 -4.21
N GLN A 305 19.92 10.20 -3.74
CA GLN A 305 20.08 10.47 -2.31
C GLN A 305 18.82 11.02 -1.65
N SER A 306 17.97 11.71 -2.42
CA SER A 306 16.66 12.22 -1.96
C SER A 306 15.55 11.16 -2.05
N ALA A 307 15.80 10.02 -2.70
CA ALA A 307 14.88 8.91 -2.87
C ALA A 307 14.95 7.87 -1.73
N THR A 308 15.15 8.32 -0.49
CA THR A 308 15.32 7.43 0.67
C THR A 308 14.11 6.51 0.86
N GLY A 309 14.33 5.22 1.04
CA GLY A 309 13.25 4.22 1.22
C GLY A 309 12.68 3.66 -0.09
N VAL A 310 13.12 4.16 -1.26
CA VAL A 310 12.81 3.58 -2.57
C VAL A 310 13.93 2.62 -2.95
N ASN A 311 13.63 1.32 -3.03
CA ASN A 311 14.64 0.28 -3.28
C ASN A 311 15.30 0.45 -4.66
N GLU A 312 14.53 0.91 -5.64
CA GLU A 312 14.97 1.13 -7.02
C GLU A 312 16.09 2.16 -7.14
N ALA A 313 16.17 3.13 -6.21
CA ALA A 313 17.19 4.17 -6.23
C ALA A 313 18.59 3.62 -6.02
N SER A 314 18.72 2.52 -5.26
CA SER A 314 20.00 1.84 -5.05
C SER A 314 20.56 1.30 -6.38
N TYR A 315 19.69 0.81 -7.27
CA TYR A 315 20.12 0.31 -8.57
C TYR A 315 20.74 1.43 -9.43
N GLY A 316 20.13 2.62 -9.42
CA GLY A 316 20.69 3.81 -10.09
C GLY A 316 22.03 4.24 -9.53
N GLN A 317 22.21 4.20 -8.20
CA GLN A 317 23.50 4.45 -7.55
C GLN A 317 24.56 3.41 -7.95
N GLY A 318 24.18 2.14 -8.06
CA GLY A 318 25.05 1.08 -8.55
C GLY A 318 25.59 1.37 -9.96
N ILE A 319 24.75 1.83 -10.88
CA ILE A 319 25.17 2.23 -12.23
C ILE A 319 26.21 3.34 -12.18
N ILE A 320 25.95 4.39 -11.39
CA ILE A 320 26.89 5.52 -11.21
C ILE A 320 28.23 5.02 -10.64
N SER A 321 28.21 4.11 -9.67
CA SER A 321 29.42 3.53 -9.10
C SER A 321 30.22 2.72 -10.12
N VAL A 322 29.58 1.97 -11.03
CA VAL A 322 30.29 1.31 -12.14
C VAL A 322 30.95 2.33 -13.06
N GLN A 323 30.25 3.40 -13.44
CA GLN A 323 30.80 4.49 -14.28
C GLN A 323 32.00 5.18 -13.63
N LYS A 324 32.04 5.26 -12.29
CA LYS A 324 33.13 5.82 -11.49
C LYS A 324 34.27 4.84 -11.19
N GLY A 325 34.16 3.58 -11.64
CA GLY A 325 35.15 2.54 -11.35
C GLY A 325 35.10 1.97 -9.93
N GLN A 326 34.04 2.25 -9.18
CA GLN A 326 33.83 1.83 -7.79
C GLN A 326 33.09 0.47 -7.75
N TYR A 327 33.67 -0.57 -8.34
CA TYR A 327 32.94 -1.82 -8.64
C TYR A 327 32.45 -2.59 -7.42
N LYS A 328 33.20 -2.57 -6.32
CA LYS A 328 32.77 -3.22 -5.06
C LYS A 328 31.55 -2.52 -4.47
N GLU A 329 31.59 -1.19 -4.41
CA GLU A 329 30.46 -0.36 -3.95
C GLU A 329 29.24 -0.53 -4.88
N ALA A 330 29.46 -0.62 -6.19
CA ALA A 330 28.39 -0.93 -7.14
C ALA A 330 27.72 -2.26 -6.83
N GLY A 331 28.50 -3.31 -6.54
CA GLY A 331 27.98 -4.61 -6.10
C GLY A 331 27.15 -4.51 -4.82
N ASP A 332 27.56 -3.67 -3.86
CA ASP A 332 26.79 -3.43 -2.63
C ASP A 332 25.44 -2.75 -2.93
N TYR A 333 25.41 -1.77 -3.83
CA TYR A 333 24.18 -1.10 -4.26
C TYR A 333 23.23 -2.02 -5.05
N PHE A 334 23.75 -2.87 -5.93
CA PHE A 334 22.94 -3.85 -6.66
C PHE A 334 22.47 -5.00 -5.75
N GLY A 335 23.27 -5.36 -4.75
CA GLY A 335 22.94 -6.38 -3.77
C GLY A 335 22.61 -7.73 -4.41
N ALA A 336 21.44 -8.28 -4.08
CA ALA A 336 21.00 -9.59 -4.56
C ALA A 336 20.49 -9.59 -6.02
N ASP A 337 20.36 -8.42 -6.64
CA ASP A 337 19.68 -8.26 -7.92
C ASP A 337 20.28 -9.12 -9.04
N CYS A 338 19.41 -9.83 -9.76
CA CYS A 338 19.78 -10.68 -10.89
C CYS A 338 19.71 -9.86 -12.18
N SER A 339 20.78 -9.11 -12.45
CA SER A 339 20.87 -8.26 -13.64
C SER A 339 22.26 -8.28 -14.26
N PHE A 340 22.29 -7.95 -15.55
CA PHE A 340 23.53 -7.74 -16.29
C PHE A 340 24.48 -6.73 -15.61
N ASN A 341 23.95 -5.61 -15.09
CA ASN A 341 24.80 -4.58 -14.46
C ASN A 341 25.44 -5.08 -13.16
N ASN A 342 24.73 -5.86 -12.36
CA ASN A 342 25.31 -6.47 -11.16
C ASN A 342 26.40 -7.49 -11.54
N ALA A 343 26.11 -8.36 -12.49
CA ALA A 343 27.09 -9.32 -13.00
C ALA A 343 28.35 -8.61 -13.55
N LEU A 344 28.18 -7.49 -14.24
CA LEU A 344 29.28 -6.67 -14.75
C LEU A 344 30.09 -6.07 -13.61
N ALA A 345 29.44 -5.50 -12.58
CA ALA A 345 30.13 -4.95 -11.42
C ALA A 345 31.00 -6.01 -10.72
N LEU A 346 30.46 -7.21 -10.50
CA LEU A 346 31.18 -8.33 -9.92
C LEU A 346 32.37 -8.78 -10.78
N LEU A 347 32.17 -8.89 -12.11
CA LEU A 347 33.24 -9.21 -13.06
C LEU A 347 34.40 -8.22 -12.98
N LEU A 348 34.08 -6.92 -12.90
CA LEU A 348 35.05 -5.83 -12.81
C LEU A 348 35.70 -5.75 -11.43
N ALA A 349 34.99 -6.16 -10.38
CA ALA A 349 35.52 -6.37 -9.03
C ALA A 349 36.36 -7.67 -8.89
N LYS A 350 36.48 -8.45 -9.97
CA LYS A 350 37.19 -9.75 -10.04
C LYS A 350 36.51 -10.89 -9.28
N ASP A 351 35.24 -10.74 -8.94
CA ASP A 351 34.40 -11.84 -8.48
C ASP A 351 33.74 -12.52 -9.68
N TYR A 352 34.49 -13.45 -10.29
CA TYR A 352 34.07 -14.11 -11.51
C TYR A 352 32.96 -15.13 -11.30
N ASP A 353 32.94 -15.81 -10.16
CA ASP A 353 31.91 -16.79 -9.85
C ASP A 353 30.57 -16.09 -9.53
N GLY A 354 30.62 -15.00 -8.73
CA GLY A 354 29.45 -14.15 -8.49
C GLY A 354 28.92 -13.51 -9.78
N ALA A 355 29.81 -13.07 -10.68
CA ALA A 355 29.41 -12.56 -12.00
C ALA A 355 28.66 -13.60 -12.84
N ILE A 356 29.16 -14.84 -12.88
CA ILE A 356 28.52 -15.94 -13.60
C ILE A 356 27.15 -16.29 -12.98
N GLU A 357 27.06 -16.30 -11.64
CA GLU A 357 25.80 -16.52 -10.92
C GLU A 357 24.76 -15.47 -11.29
N LYS A 358 25.10 -14.17 -11.16
CA LYS A 358 24.18 -13.07 -11.46
C LYS A 358 23.79 -12.99 -12.94
N ALA A 359 24.69 -13.30 -13.86
CA ALA A 359 24.39 -13.41 -15.29
C ALA A 359 23.57 -14.65 -15.67
N SER A 360 23.34 -15.58 -14.73
CA SER A 360 22.59 -16.83 -14.96
C SER A 360 21.23 -16.86 -14.26
N CYS A 361 20.86 -15.79 -13.55
CA CYS A 361 19.56 -15.64 -12.90
C CYS A 361 18.81 -14.42 -13.45
N GLY A 362 17.54 -14.25 -13.05
CA GLY A 362 16.69 -13.17 -13.54
C GLY A 362 16.00 -13.49 -14.87
N GLU A 363 15.16 -12.56 -15.32
CA GLU A 363 14.38 -12.69 -16.55
C GLU A 363 15.25 -12.55 -17.80
N ASP A 364 16.33 -11.78 -17.72
CA ASP A 364 17.27 -11.52 -18.81
C ASP A 364 18.41 -12.56 -18.89
N LYS A 365 18.41 -13.61 -18.07
CA LYS A 365 19.47 -14.65 -18.04
C LYS A 365 19.80 -15.25 -19.41
N ASP A 366 18.81 -15.26 -20.31
CA ASP A 366 18.92 -15.81 -21.66
C ASP A 366 19.30 -14.78 -22.74
N ALA A 367 19.54 -13.53 -22.34
CA ALA A 367 20.00 -12.46 -23.20
C ALA A 367 21.41 -12.75 -23.74
N PRO A 368 21.70 -12.44 -25.02
CA PRO A 368 23.01 -12.70 -25.64
C PRO A 368 24.18 -12.11 -24.83
N MET A 369 24.00 -10.91 -24.28
CA MET A 369 25.03 -10.22 -23.51
C MET A 369 25.37 -10.89 -22.17
N ASN A 370 24.42 -11.57 -21.52
CA ASN A 370 24.70 -12.34 -20.31
C ASN A 370 25.60 -13.55 -20.62
N TYR A 371 25.37 -14.24 -21.75
CA TYR A 371 26.30 -15.27 -22.22
C TYR A 371 27.67 -14.69 -22.59
N TYR A 372 27.71 -13.54 -23.26
CA TYR A 372 28.96 -12.87 -23.60
C TYR A 372 29.78 -12.50 -22.34
N LEU A 373 29.11 -11.98 -21.31
CA LEU A 373 29.74 -11.63 -20.03
C LEU A 373 30.28 -12.87 -19.30
N LYS A 374 29.54 -13.98 -19.32
CA LYS A 374 30.02 -15.28 -18.81
C LYS A 374 31.23 -15.80 -19.58
N ALA A 375 31.28 -15.58 -20.89
CA ALA A 375 32.46 -15.94 -21.68
C ALA A 375 33.69 -15.13 -21.24
N ILE A 376 33.54 -13.81 -21.00
CA ILE A 376 34.59 -12.95 -20.45
C ILE A 376 35.03 -13.45 -19.06
N ALA A 377 34.08 -13.72 -18.16
CA ALA A 377 34.39 -14.22 -16.82
C ALA A 377 35.21 -15.51 -16.87
N ASN A 378 34.82 -16.47 -17.73
CA ASN A 378 35.57 -17.71 -17.91
C ASN A 378 36.93 -17.50 -18.61
N ALA A 379 37.04 -16.53 -19.52
CA ALA A 379 38.31 -16.19 -20.18
C ALA A 379 39.32 -15.66 -19.15
N ARG A 380 38.87 -14.81 -18.21
CA ARG A 380 39.68 -14.31 -17.10
C ARG A 380 40.03 -15.37 -16.07
N LYS A 381 39.24 -16.46 -15.98
CA LYS A 381 39.54 -17.66 -15.19
C LYS A 381 40.41 -18.69 -15.92
N ASP A 382 40.84 -18.40 -17.15
CA ASP A 382 41.55 -19.35 -18.02
C ASP A 382 40.78 -20.66 -18.30
N ASN A 383 39.44 -20.62 -18.24
CA ASN A 383 38.58 -21.76 -18.52
C ASN A 383 38.13 -21.76 -19.99
N ARG A 384 38.98 -22.34 -20.86
CA ARG A 384 38.76 -22.37 -22.32
C ARG A 384 37.38 -22.91 -22.72
N ASP A 385 36.97 -24.05 -22.19
CA ASP A 385 35.78 -24.75 -22.69
C ASP A 385 34.52 -23.95 -22.38
N GLU A 386 34.41 -23.40 -21.16
CA GLU A 386 33.30 -22.54 -20.79
C GLU A 386 33.32 -21.19 -21.52
N THR A 387 34.51 -20.61 -21.78
CA THR A 387 34.63 -19.40 -22.62
C THR A 387 34.03 -19.63 -24.00
N LEU A 388 34.45 -20.69 -24.69
CA LEU A 388 34.01 -20.98 -26.06
C LEU A 388 32.53 -21.38 -26.11
N ASN A 389 32.05 -22.15 -25.13
CA ASN A 389 30.63 -22.55 -25.07
C ASN A 389 29.72 -21.34 -24.86
N ASN A 390 30.02 -20.48 -23.88
CA ASN A 390 29.22 -19.28 -23.64
C ASN A 390 29.31 -18.30 -24.81
N LEU A 391 30.50 -18.10 -25.40
CA LEU A 391 30.66 -17.24 -26.57
C LEU A 391 29.86 -17.76 -27.78
N ARG A 392 29.88 -19.07 -28.03
CA ARG A 392 29.08 -19.70 -29.09
C ARG A 392 27.59 -19.43 -28.91
N THR A 393 27.08 -19.57 -27.68
CA THR A 393 25.67 -19.27 -27.37
C THR A 393 25.35 -17.79 -27.56
N ALA A 394 26.24 -16.89 -27.11
CA ALA A 394 26.08 -15.45 -27.28
C ALA A 394 25.95 -15.07 -28.76
N VAL A 395 26.89 -15.52 -29.61
CA VAL A 395 26.86 -15.18 -31.05
C VAL A 395 25.74 -15.87 -31.81
N ALA A 396 25.28 -17.05 -31.36
CA ALA A 396 24.14 -17.73 -31.95
C ALA A 396 22.84 -16.93 -31.73
N LYS A 397 22.70 -16.29 -30.56
CA LYS A 397 21.55 -15.44 -30.22
C LYS A 397 21.65 -14.03 -30.80
N ASP A 398 22.86 -13.49 -30.93
CA ASP A 398 23.12 -12.20 -31.60
C ASP A 398 24.42 -12.26 -32.43
N GLN A 399 24.24 -12.33 -33.75
CA GLN A 399 25.36 -12.42 -34.70
C GLN A 399 26.26 -11.18 -34.69
N ALA A 400 25.79 -10.02 -34.23
CA ALA A 400 26.61 -8.81 -34.14
C ALA A 400 27.77 -8.99 -33.14
N LEU A 401 27.62 -9.87 -32.15
CA LEU A 401 28.65 -10.16 -31.15
C LEU A 401 29.88 -10.86 -31.75
N LYS A 402 29.78 -11.47 -32.94
CA LYS A 402 30.94 -11.99 -33.68
C LYS A 402 31.97 -10.90 -33.96
N GLY A 403 31.49 -9.76 -34.46
CA GLY A 403 32.33 -8.61 -34.80
C GLY A 403 33.03 -8.03 -33.56
N ARG A 404 32.30 -7.96 -32.44
CA ARG A 404 32.85 -7.54 -31.15
C ARG A 404 33.93 -8.53 -30.67
N ALA A 405 33.64 -9.82 -30.63
CA ALA A 405 34.55 -10.84 -30.11
C ALA A 405 35.90 -10.89 -30.85
N LYS A 406 35.93 -10.63 -32.17
CA LYS A 406 37.17 -10.61 -32.96
C LYS A 406 38.19 -9.57 -32.51
N THR A 407 37.73 -8.47 -31.92
CA THR A 407 38.58 -7.34 -31.52
C THR A 407 38.62 -7.13 -30.01
N ASP A 408 37.80 -7.88 -29.26
CA ASP A 408 37.72 -7.79 -27.82
C ASP A 408 38.94 -8.43 -27.15
N MET A 409 39.74 -7.60 -26.48
CA MET A 409 40.96 -8.04 -25.83
C MET A 409 40.72 -8.98 -24.65
N GLU A 410 39.48 -9.10 -24.15
CA GLU A 410 39.13 -10.16 -23.19
C GLU A 410 39.40 -11.56 -23.74
N PHE A 411 39.38 -11.74 -25.08
CA PHE A 411 39.60 -13.02 -25.73
C PHE A 411 40.95 -13.14 -26.44
N HIS A 412 41.90 -12.24 -26.16
CA HIS A 412 43.18 -12.20 -26.90
C HIS A 412 43.95 -13.54 -26.89
N LYS A 413 43.83 -14.32 -25.80
CA LYS A 413 44.46 -15.65 -25.64
C LYS A 413 43.86 -16.69 -26.61
N TYR A 414 42.64 -16.46 -27.09
CA TYR A 414 41.87 -17.38 -27.91
C TYR A 414 41.83 -16.97 -29.39
N PHE A 415 42.41 -15.82 -29.79
CA PHE A 415 42.33 -15.35 -31.18
C PHE A 415 42.92 -16.34 -32.19
N GLU A 416 43.94 -17.10 -31.81
CA GLU A 416 44.54 -18.13 -32.66
C GLU A 416 43.87 -19.52 -32.54
N ASP A 417 42.97 -19.68 -31.57
CA ASP A 417 42.25 -20.94 -31.33
C ASP A 417 41.30 -21.25 -32.51
N ALA A 418 41.37 -22.47 -33.02
CA ALA A 418 40.59 -22.89 -34.19
C ALA A 418 39.08 -22.85 -33.94
N THR A 419 38.64 -23.27 -32.74
CA THR A 419 37.22 -23.24 -32.36
C THR A 419 36.75 -21.80 -32.16
N PHE A 420 37.59 -20.93 -31.57
CA PHE A 420 37.26 -19.50 -31.48
C PHE A 420 37.07 -18.88 -32.86
N LYS A 421 38.02 -19.11 -33.78
CA LYS A 421 37.93 -18.64 -35.18
C LYS A 421 36.65 -19.13 -35.86
N GLU A 422 36.24 -20.38 -35.63
CA GLU A 422 34.98 -20.92 -36.17
C GLU A 422 33.75 -20.19 -35.59
N ILE A 423 33.73 -19.91 -34.28
CA ILE A 423 32.62 -19.22 -33.62
C ILE A 423 32.45 -17.79 -34.16
N VAL A 424 33.55 -17.07 -34.37
CA VAL A 424 33.49 -15.64 -34.71
C VAL A 424 33.49 -15.36 -36.21
N ASN A 425 33.89 -16.30 -37.06
CA ASN A 425 33.97 -16.05 -38.51
C ASN A 425 32.66 -16.21 -39.27
#